data_AF-A0A3G6PGK1-F1
#
_entry.id   AF-A0A3G6PGK1-F1
#
_cell.length_a   1.000
_cell.length_b   1.000
_cell.length_c   1.000
_cell.angle_alpha   90.00
_cell.angle_beta   90.00
_cell.angle_gamma   90.00
#
_symmetry.space_group_name_H-M   'P 1'
#
loop_
_entity.id
_entity.type
_entity.pdbx_description
1 polymer ?
#
loop_
_entity_poly.entity_id
_entity_poly.type
_entity_poly.pdbx_seq_one_letter_code
_entity_poly.pdbx_strand_id
1 'polypeptide(L)'
;MSRLFSYIKSIIAVVVFKIKWRKFNSHNFATAKSLFSKGRVKLGRFSYGPLEVFDYGEKNAGLEIGIFCSIAENVKFILGGNHFIDGLFSYSIGPMLINNEKSGYSKEK
;
A
#
# COMPACT_ATOMS: atom_id res chain seq x y z
N MET A 1 -12.84 -6.45 23.40
CA MET A 1 -13.08 -5.07 22.91
C MET A 1 -14.44 -5.01 22.22
N SER A 2 -15.30 -4.04 22.54
CA SER A 2 -16.59 -3.88 21.85
C SER A 2 -16.37 -3.51 20.38
N ARG A 3 -17.21 -4.02 19.46
CA ARG A 3 -17.12 -3.72 18.01
C ARG A 3 -17.13 -2.20 17.73
N LEU A 4 -17.90 -1.45 18.52
CA LEU A 4 -17.99 0.00 18.44
C LEU A 4 -16.64 0.69 18.71
N PHE A 5 -15.90 0.24 19.72
CA PHE A 5 -14.59 0.80 20.03
C PHE A 5 -13.59 0.59 18.90
N SER A 6 -13.54 -0.63 18.33
CA SER A 6 -12.68 -0.93 17.19
C SER A 6 -13.02 -0.10 15.95
N TYR A 7 -14.30 0.15 15.71
CA TYR A 7 -14.78 1.01 14.62
C TYR A 7 -14.31 2.45 14.78
N ILE A 8 -14.52 3.05 15.96
CA ILE A 8 -14.08 4.42 16.26
C ILE A 8 -12.55 4.53 16.14
N LYS A 9 -11.80 3.56 16.67
CA LYS A 9 -10.34 3.51 16.54
C LYS A 9 -9.90 3.50 15.07
N SER A 10 -10.61 2.77 14.21
CA SER A 10 -10.32 2.71 12.77
C SER A 10 -10.52 4.08 12.10
N ILE A 11 -11.63 4.77 12.38
CA ILE A 11 -11.90 6.11 11.85
C ILE A 11 -10.79 7.09 12.26
N ILE A 12 -10.43 7.10 13.55
CA ILE A 12 -9.37 7.96 14.07
C ILE A 12 -8.04 7.66 13.37
N ALA A 13 -7.70 6.38 13.19
CA ALA A 13 -6.48 5.96 12.49
C ALA A 13 -6.45 6.48 11.04
N VAL A 14 -7.57 6.41 10.31
CA VAL A 14 -7.69 6.94 8.95
C VAL A 14 -7.49 8.46 8.91
N VAL A 15 -8.13 9.20 9.81
CA VAL A 15 -8.01 10.66 9.87
C VAL A 15 -6.56 11.06 10.19
N VAL A 16 -5.95 10.45 11.21
CA VAL A 16 -4.55 10.71 11.59
C VAL A 16 -3.59 10.39 10.44
N PHE A 17 -3.83 9.29 9.73
CA PHE A 17 -3.03 8.92 8.56
C PHE A 17 -3.13 9.99 7.46
N LYS A 18 -4.34 10.43 7.09
CA LYS A 18 -4.54 11.46 6.05
C LYS A 18 -3.85 12.78 6.41
N ILE A 19 -3.92 13.19 7.68
CA ILE A 19 -3.23 14.39 8.17
C ILE A 19 -1.70 14.24 8.04
N LYS A 20 -1.16 13.11 8.50
CA LYS A 20 0.29 12.82 8.39
C LYS A 20 0.74 12.75 6.94
N TRP A 21 -0.06 12.15 6.07
CA TRP A 21 0.20 12.07 4.63
C TRP A 21 0.31 13.45 4.00
N ARG A 22 -0.66 14.33 4.22
CA ARG A 22 -0.63 15.70 3.67
C ARG A 22 0.49 16.55 4.22
N LYS A 23 0.85 16.39 5.51
CA LYS A 23 2.00 17.08 6.10
C LYS A 23 3.33 16.64 5.46
N PHE A 24 3.50 15.34 5.20
CA PHE A 24 4.72 14.80 4.60
C PHE A 24 4.82 15.07 3.09
N ASN A 25 3.68 15.23 2.41
CA ASN A 25 3.57 15.41 0.97
C ASN A 25 3.09 16.82 0.59
N SER A 26 3.53 17.85 1.33
CA SER A 26 3.13 19.24 1.09
C SER A 26 3.58 19.79 -0.27
N HIS A 27 4.61 19.19 -0.88
CA HIS A 27 5.18 19.54 -2.19
C HIS A 27 4.39 19.00 -3.39
N ASN A 28 3.37 18.17 -3.17
CA ASN A 28 2.50 17.62 -4.21
C ASN A 28 1.02 17.76 -3.81
N PHE A 29 0.11 17.42 -4.70
CA PHE A 29 -1.34 17.58 -4.50
C PHE A 29 -2.09 16.24 -4.44
N ALA A 30 -1.39 15.14 -4.20
CA ALA A 30 -2.03 13.82 -4.13
C ALA A 30 -2.78 13.62 -2.81
N THR A 31 -3.94 12.96 -2.89
CA THR A 31 -4.80 12.63 -1.75
C THR A 31 -4.79 11.13 -1.50
N ALA A 32 -4.63 10.70 -0.23
CA ALA A 32 -4.63 9.28 0.09
C ALA A 32 -6.07 8.73 0.18
N LYS A 33 -6.42 7.80 -0.70
CA LYS A 33 -7.73 7.12 -0.75
C LYS A 33 -7.75 5.83 0.09
N SER A 34 -6.61 5.18 0.26
CA SER A 34 -6.42 3.99 1.11
C SER A 34 -5.37 4.21 2.21
N LEU A 35 -5.29 3.26 3.16
CA LEU A 35 -4.22 3.19 4.15
C LEU A 35 -3.06 2.35 3.59
N PHE A 36 -1.85 2.85 3.74
CA PHE A 36 -0.63 2.17 3.29
C PHE A 36 0.58 2.61 4.12
N SER A 37 1.71 1.91 4.01
CA SER A 37 2.94 2.32 4.69
C SER A 37 3.51 3.59 4.05
N LYS A 38 3.39 4.73 4.74
CA LYS A 38 3.86 6.03 4.24
C LYS A 38 5.34 6.05 3.80
N GLY A 39 6.18 5.19 4.37
CA GLY A 39 7.61 5.11 4.03
C GLY A 39 7.89 4.40 2.71
N ARG A 40 6.91 3.67 2.17
CA ARG A 40 7.03 2.90 0.93
C ARG A 40 6.50 3.62 -0.29
N VAL A 41 5.91 4.80 -0.11
CA VAL A 41 5.25 5.55 -1.18
C VAL A 41 5.87 6.95 -1.27
N LYS A 42 6.49 7.24 -2.41
CA LYS A 42 7.16 8.52 -2.70
C LYS A 42 6.53 9.15 -3.93
N LEU A 43 6.16 10.43 -3.81
CA LEU A 43 5.62 11.22 -4.93
C LEU A 43 6.47 12.46 -5.15
N GLY A 44 6.78 12.75 -6.42
CA GLY A 44 7.45 13.96 -6.84
C GLY A 44 6.57 15.21 -6.72
N ARG A 45 7.21 16.38 -6.84
CA ARG A 45 6.55 17.69 -6.80
C ARG A 45 5.49 17.85 -7.89
N PHE A 46 4.46 18.63 -7.60
CA PHE A 46 3.37 18.97 -8.52
C PHE A 46 2.56 17.80 -9.08
N SER A 47 2.84 16.56 -8.66
CA SER A 47 2.00 15.41 -8.98
C SER A 47 0.70 15.46 -8.19
N TYR A 48 -0.42 15.04 -8.79
CA TYR A 48 -1.74 15.21 -8.21
C TYR A 48 -2.67 14.03 -8.51
N GLY A 49 -3.79 13.98 -7.78
CA GLY A 49 -4.84 12.99 -7.98
C GLY A 49 -5.06 12.06 -6.78
N PRO A 50 -6.09 11.20 -6.84
CA PRO A 50 -6.38 10.22 -5.80
C PRO A 50 -5.36 9.08 -5.84
N LEU A 51 -4.82 8.74 -4.67
CA LEU A 51 -3.84 7.68 -4.50
C LEU A 51 -4.47 6.48 -3.80
N GLU A 52 -4.79 5.45 -4.58
CA GLU A 52 -5.34 4.17 -4.10
C GLU A 52 -4.24 3.10 -4.16
N VAL A 53 -3.68 2.75 -3.00
CA VAL A 53 -2.58 1.80 -2.84
C VAL A 53 -3.01 0.60 -2.00
N PHE A 54 -2.77 -0.60 -2.52
CA PHE A 54 -2.91 -1.86 -1.82
C PHE A 54 -1.52 -2.36 -1.43
N ASP A 55 -1.15 -2.22 -0.15
CA ASP A 55 0.17 -2.58 0.38
C ASP A 55 0.07 -3.87 1.20
N TYR A 56 0.69 -4.94 0.71
CA TYR A 56 0.67 -6.27 1.34
C TYR A 56 1.87 -6.54 2.25
N GLY A 57 2.65 -5.52 2.62
CA GLY A 57 3.69 -5.69 3.66
C GLY A 57 5.04 -6.22 3.14
N GLU A 58 5.17 -6.53 1.86
CA GLU A 58 6.42 -7.02 1.26
C GLU A 58 7.58 -6.02 1.44
N LYS A 59 8.76 -6.49 1.87
CA LYS A 59 9.86 -5.59 2.27
C LYS A 59 10.42 -4.76 1.12
N ASN A 60 10.47 -5.36 -0.06
CA ASN A 60 11.08 -4.77 -1.26
C ASN A 60 10.04 -4.14 -2.20
N ALA A 61 8.78 -4.06 -1.79
CA ALA A 61 7.73 -3.42 -2.57
C ALA A 61 7.52 -1.96 -2.14
N GLY A 62 7.52 -1.06 -3.12
CA GLY A 62 7.28 0.36 -2.93
C GLY A 62 6.73 1.01 -4.20
N LEU A 63 6.18 2.21 -4.04
CA LEU A 63 5.66 3.04 -5.12
C LEU A 63 6.46 4.33 -5.20
N GLU A 64 7.05 4.59 -6.36
CA GLU A 64 7.67 5.88 -6.67
C GLU A 64 6.98 6.49 -7.90
N ILE A 65 6.44 7.69 -7.74
CA ILE A 65 5.84 8.48 -8.81
C ILE A 65 6.69 9.75 -8.97
N GLY A 66 7.03 10.06 -10.22
CA GLY A 66 7.84 11.21 -10.58
C GLY A 66 7.15 12.57 -10.32
N ILE A 67 7.74 13.60 -10.91
CA ILE A 67 7.26 14.99 -10.84
C ILE A 67 6.24 15.26 -11.95
N PHE A 68 5.30 16.18 -11.72
CA PHE A 68 4.29 16.61 -12.71
C PHE A 68 3.44 15.47 -13.29
N CYS A 69 3.13 14.44 -12.49
CA CYS A 69 2.28 13.33 -12.92
C CYS A 69 0.81 13.55 -12.52
N SER A 70 -0.10 13.27 -13.46
CA SER A 70 -1.54 13.25 -13.21
C SER A 70 -2.00 11.83 -12.92
N ILE A 71 -2.63 11.60 -11.76
CA ILE A 71 -3.24 10.32 -11.40
C ILE A 71 -4.76 10.47 -11.55
N ALA A 72 -5.36 9.65 -12.42
CA ALA A 72 -6.80 9.67 -12.66
C ALA A 72 -7.57 8.95 -11.53
N GLU A 73 -8.88 9.19 -11.46
CA GLU A 73 -9.77 8.39 -10.63
C GLU A 73 -9.67 6.90 -10.98
N ASN A 74 -9.80 6.04 -9.96
CA ASN A 74 -9.76 4.58 -10.06
C ASN A 74 -8.43 3.96 -10.52
N VAL A 75 -7.33 4.72 -10.59
CA VAL A 75 -5.99 4.14 -10.70
C VAL A 75 -5.64 3.44 -9.38
N LYS A 76 -5.24 2.16 -9.47
CA LYS A 76 -4.88 1.33 -8.33
C LYS A 76 -3.45 0.87 -8.44
N PHE A 77 -2.69 1.05 -7.37
CA PHE A 77 -1.33 0.57 -7.23
C PHE A 77 -1.30 -0.63 -6.28
N ILE A 78 -0.77 -1.76 -6.73
CA ILE A 78 -0.67 -2.99 -5.94
C ILE A 78 0.80 -3.22 -5.59
N LEU A 79 1.11 -3.25 -4.30
CA LEU A 79 2.48 -3.40 -3.76
C LEU A 79 2.62 -4.73 -3.03
N GLY A 80 3.45 -5.61 -3.57
CA GLY A 80 3.66 -6.95 -3.04
C GLY A 80 2.47 -7.88 -3.33
N GLY A 81 2.31 -8.91 -2.49
CA GLY A 81 1.20 -9.86 -2.62
C GLY A 81 1.35 -10.86 -3.78
N ASN A 82 2.56 -11.01 -4.34
CA ASN A 82 2.82 -11.97 -5.39
C ASN A 82 2.67 -13.42 -4.89
N HIS A 83 2.16 -14.26 -5.78
CA HIS A 83 2.14 -15.71 -5.63
C HIS A 83 3.35 -16.32 -6.33
N PHE A 84 3.91 -17.39 -5.75
CA PHE A 84 4.96 -18.16 -6.40
C PHE A 84 4.36 -18.98 -7.55
N ILE A 85 4.55 -18.50 -8.78
CA ILE A 85 4.01 -19.14 -10.00
C ILE A 85 4.99 -20.08 -10.70
N ASP A 86 6.25 -20.11 -10.26
CA ASP A 86 7.27 -21.02 -10.81
C ASP A 86 7.16 -22.45 -10.24
N GLY A 87 6.22 -22.68 -9.33
CA GLY A 87 5.92 -24.00 -8.78
C GLY A 87 4.96 -24.80 -9.66
N LEU A 88 4.70 -26.04 -9.27
CA LEU A 88 3.74 -26.91 -9.97
C LEU A 88 2.31 -26.33 -10.00
N PHE A 89 1.99 -25.45 -9.05
CA PHE A 89 0.67 -24.85 -8.90
C PHE A 89 0.78 -23.32 -8.91
N SER A 90 -0.14 -22.67 -9.62
CA SER A 90 -0.35 -21.21 -9.53
C SER A 90 -1.12 -20.80 -8.28
N TYR A 91 -1.71 -21.77 -7.58
CA TYR A 91 -2.35 -21.58 -6.29
C TYR A 91 -1.31 -21.53 -5.17
N SER A 92 -1.50 -20.62 -4.21
CA SER A 92 -0.54 -20.39 -3.13
C SER A 92 -0.64 -21.41 -2.01
N ILE A 93 -0.21 -22.64 -2.31
CA ILE A 93 -0.16 -23.75 -1.37
C ILE A 93 0.86 -23.47 -0.24
N GLY A 94 1.98 -22.82 -0.56
CA GLY A 94 3.04 -22.48 0.40
C GLY A 94 2.53 -21.80 1.68
N PRO A 95 1.88 -20.63 1.61
CA PRO A 95 1.28 -19.98 2.79
C PRO A 95 0.29 -20.82 3.58
N MET A 96 -0.39 -21.77 2.93
CA MET A 96 -1.42 -22.59 3.56
C MET A 96 -0.82 -23.78 4.31
N LEU A 97 0.30 -24.31 3.81
CA LEU A 97 0.98 -25.47 4.41
C LEU A 97 2.11 -25.05 5.36
N ILE A 98 2.72 -23.90 5.12
CA ILE A 98 3.89 -23.44 5.86
C ILE A 98 3.45 -22.28 6.75
N ASN A 99 3.52 -22.49 8.07
CA ASN A 99 3.29 -21.44 9.07
C ASN A 99 4.49 -20.48 9.11
N ASN A 100 4.71 -19.76 8.02
CA ASN A 100 5.67 -18.67 7.93
C ASN A 100 4.92 -17.42 7.51
N GLU A 101 5.05 -16.36 8.30
CA GLU A 101 4.50 -15.01 8.04
C GLU A 101 5.00 -14.38 6.71
N LYS A 102 5.86 -15.09 5.97
CA LYS A 102 6.54 -14.66 4.74
C LYS A 102 6.21 -15.62 3.61
N SER A 103 5.02 -15.47 3.05
CA SER A 103 4.56 -16.33 1.94
C SER A 103 4.42 -15.57 0.61
N GLY A 104 4.62 -14.25 0.63
CA GLY A 104 5.03 -13.50 -0.55
C GLY A 104 6.52 -13.67 -0.74
N TYR A 105 6.94 -14.44 -1.75
CA TYR A 105 8.32 -14.44 -2.20
C TYR A 105 8.42 -13.49 -3.39
N SER A 106 9.10 -12.37 -3.21
CA SER A 106 9.63 -11.58 -4.33
C SER A 106 10.98 -12.18 -4.71
N LYS A 107 11.22 -12.45 -5.99
CA LYS A 107 12.57 -12.78 -6.47
C LYS A 107 13.46 -11.58 -6.14
N GLU A 108 14.41 -11.73 -5.22
CA GLU A 108 15.53 -10.79 -5.14
C GLU A 108 16.30 -10.90 -6.45
N LYS A 109 16.44 -9.79 -7.16
CA LYS A 109 17.36 -9.65 -8.29
C LYS A 109 18.68 -9.10 -7.79
#